data_AF-A0A379TBA5-F1
#
_entry.id   AF-A0A379TBA5-F1
#
_cell.length_a   1.000
_cell.length_b   1.000
_cell.length_c   1.000
_cell.angle_alpha   90.00
_cell.angle_beta   90.00
_cell.angle_gamma   90.00
#
_symmetry.space_group_name_H-M   'P 1'
#
loop_
_entity.id
_entity.type
_entity.pdbx_description
1 polymer ?
#
loop_
_entity_poly.entity_id
_entity_poly.type
_entity_poly.pdbx_seq_one_letter_code
_entity_poly.pdbx_strand_id
1 'polypeptide(L)' 'MHELALAQNIIELLEEQAVNHQFNQVKQVWLEIGVMACVEVPALHFGLDVAARHTIAENARFHITIRSGARMVSVL' A
#
# COMPACT_ATOMS: atom_id res chain seq x y z
N MET A 1 15.55 -3.05 3.87
CA MET A 1 15.31 -3.28 2.42
C MET A 1 14.07 -4.12 2.16
N HIS A 2 13.49 -4.82 3.16
CA HIS A 2 12.32 -5.68 2.94
C HIS A 2 11.00 -4.88 2.80
N GLU A 3 10.95 -3.67 3.34
CA GLU A 3 9.80 -2.75 3.29
C GLU A 3 9.65 -2.06 1.93
N LEU A 4 10.76 -1.79 1.24
CA LEU A 4 10.71 -1.23 -0.11
C LEU A 4 10.14 -2.25 -1.11
N ALA A 5 10.47 -3.54 -0.96
CA ALA A 5 9.88 -4.60 -1.77
C ALA A 5 8.36 -4.72 -1.50
N LEU A 6 7.94 -4.60 -0.24
CA LEU A 6 6.53 -4.56 0.12
C LEU A 6 5.82 -3.35 -0.51
N ALA A 7 6.43 -2.17 -0.46
CA ALA A 7 5.90 -0.97 -1.09
C ALA A 7 5.75 -1.14 -2.61
N GLN A 8 6.77 -1.68 -3.30
CA GLN A 8 6.70 -1.93 -4.75
C GLN A 8 5.55 -2.85 -5.11
N ASN A 9 5.40 -3.96 -4.38
CA ASN A 9 4.29 -4.90 -4.58
C ASN A 9 2.92 -4.23 -4.39
N ILE A 10 2.78 -3.36 -3.38
CA ILE A 10 1.55 -2.57 -3.18
C ILE A 10 1.27 -1.67 -4.38
N ILE A 11 2.28 -0.99 -4.93
CA ILE A 11 2.11 -0.12 -6.11
C ILE A 11 1.73 -0.94 -7.35
N GLU A 12 2.39 -2.06 -7.61
CA GLU A 12 2.05 -2.99 -8.70
C GLU A 12 0.59 -3.45 -8.61
N LEU A 13 0.14 -3.83 -7.41
CA LEU A 13 -1.24 -4.22 -7.19
C LEU A 13 -2.22 -3.08 -7.47
N LEU A 14 -1.90 -1.84 -7.09
CA LEU A 14 -2.74 -0.69 -7.42
C LEU A 14 -2.83 -0.47 -8.94
N GLU A 15 -1.74 -0.66 -9.67
CA GLU A 15 -1.71 -0.55 -11.14
C GLU A 15 -2.56 -1.64 -11.82
N GLU A 16 -2.49 -2.88 -11.33
CA GLU A 16 -3.36 -3.95 -11.79
C GLU A 16 -4.84 -3.63 -11.56
N GLN A 17 -5.19 -3.12 -10.37
CA GLN A 17 -6.57 -2.69 -10.09
C GLN A 17 -7.01 -1.51 -10.96
N ALA A 18 -6.11 -0.59 -11.29
CA ALA A 18 -6.39 0.55 -12.16
C ALA A 18 -6.82 0.10 -13.56
N VAL A 19 -6.15 -0.91 -14.11
CA VAL A 19 -6.53 -1.52 -15.39
C VAL A 19 -7.91 -2.19 -15.28
N ASN A 20 -8.14 -2.98 -14.22
CA ASN A 20 -9.38 -3.74 -14.05
C ASN A 20 -10.61 -2.83 -13.80
N HIS A 21 -10.43 -1.72 -13.11
CA HIS A 21 -11.50 -0.80 -12.72
C HIS A 21 -11.52 0.50 -13.54
N GLN A 22 -10.64 0.64 -14.53
CA GLN A 22 -10.57 1.75 -15.47
C GLN A 22 -10.42 3.13 -14.80
N PHE A 23 -9.56 3.23 -13.80
CA PHE A 23 -9.19 4.51 -13.19
C PHE A 23 -7.74 4.86 -13.48
N ASN A 24 -7.43 6.15 -13.55
CA ASN A 24 -6.08 6.62 -13.96
C ASN A 24 -5.29 7.25 -12.80
N GLN A 25 -5.87 7.30 -11.60
CA GLN A 25 -5.25 7.91 -10.43
C GLN A 25 -5.80 7.33 -9.13
N VAL A 26 -4.92 7.04 -8.19
CA VAL A 26 -5.26 6.69 -6.80
C VAL A 26 -5.12 7.92 -5.92
N LYS A 27 -6.18 8.27 -5.18
CA LYS A 27 -6.16 9.43 -4.28
C LYS A 27 -5.78 9.07 -2.85
N GLN A 28 -6.24 7.91 -2.38
CA GLN A 28 -6.06 7.47 -1.00
C GLN A 28 -5.99 5.95 -0.95
N VAL A 29 -5.10 5.44 -0.10
CA VAL A 29 -4.89 4.01 0.13
C VAL A 29 -4.90 3.79 1.63
N TRP A 30 -5.68 2.80 2.09
CA TRP A 30 -5.68 2.37 3.49
C TRP A 30 -4.96 1.04 3.60
N LEU A 31 -3.93 1.01 4.43
CA LEU A 31 -3.12 -0.16 4.69
C LEU A 31 -3.26 -0.55 6.16
N GLU A 32 -3.78 -1.75 6.39
CA GLU A 32 -3.88 -2.33 7.72
C GLU A 32 -2.73 -3.33 7.91
N ILE A 33 -1.84 -3.04 8.84
CA ILE A 33 -0.68 -3.88 9.12
C ILE A 33 -0.95 -4.67 10.40
N GLY A 34 -0.90 -6.00 10.29
CA GLY A 34 -1.02 -6.86 11.45
C GLY A 34 0.16 -6.66 12.42
N VAL A 35 -0.12 -6.64 13.73
CA VAL A 35 0.92 -6.53 14.78
C VAL A 35 2.04 -7.58 14.67
N MET A 36 1.76 -8.74 14.05
CA MET A 36 2.74 -9.82 13.85
C MET A 36 3.57 -9.68 12.57
N ALA A 37 3.28 -8.68 11.73
CA ALA A 37 4.00 -8.49 10.47
C ALA A 37 5.40 -7.90 10.68
N CYS A 38 5.71 -7.37 11.88
CA CYS A 38 7.00 -6.77 12.24
C CYS A 38 7.50 -5.72 11.22
N VAL A 39 6.58 -4.97 10.62
CA VAL A 39 6.91 -3.94 9.63
C VAL A 39 7.24 -2.63 10.32
N GLU A 40 8.37 -2.05 9.95
CA GLU A 40 8.74 -0.70 10.35
C GLU A 40 7.92 0.33 9.55
N VAL A 41 6.86 0.86 10.17
CA VAL A 41 5.92 1.81 9.54
C VAL A 41 6.62 3.02 8.91
N PRO A 42 7.61 3.69 9.55
CA PRO A 42 8.31 4.81 8.91
C PRO A 42 9.07 4.39 7.64
N ALA A 43 9.67 3.19 7.64
CA ALA A 43 10.40 2.67 6.49
C ALA A 43 9.45 2.30 5.35
N LEU A 44 8.29 1.71 5.66
CA LEU A 44 7.25 1.44 4.68
C LEU A 44 6.68 2.72 4.09
N HIS A 45 6.40 3.74 4.90
CA HIS A 45 5.91 5.02 4.40
C HIS A 45 6.90 5.65 3.41
N PHE A 46 8.18 5.69 3.78
CA PHE A 46 9.24 6.15 2.88
C PHE A 46 9.32 5.30 1.61
N GLY A 47 9.22 3.97 1.75
CA GLY A 47 9.20 3.05 0.62
C GLY A 47 8.05 3.32 -0.35
N LEU A 48 6.85 3.60 0.17
CA LEU A 48 5.67 3.95 -0.61
C LEU A 48 5.86 5.29 -1.32
N ASP A 49 6.39 6.32 -0.64
CA ASP A 49 6.67 7.63 -1.25
C ASP A 49 7.68 7.55 -2.39
N VAL A 50 8.65 6.62 -2.29
CA VAL A 50 9.64 6.40 -3.37
C VAL A 50 9.04 5.57 -4.50
N ALA A 51 8.35 4.47 -4.18
CA ALA A 51 7.77 3.56 -5.17
C ALA A 51 6.59 4.17 -5.94
N ALA A 52 5.86 5.10 -5.35
CA ALA A 52 4.71 5.76 -5.98
C ALA A 52 5.10 6.79 -7.06
N ARG A 53 6.38 7.19 -7.14
CA ARG A 53 6.82 8.20 -8.11
C ARG A 53 6.65 7.69 -9.53
N HIS A 54 6.12 8.55 -10.40
CA HIS A 54 5.82 8.25 -11.80
C HIS A 54 4.79 7.12 -11.98
N THR A 55 3.96 6.86 -10.98
CA THR A 55 2.86 5.90 -11.06
C THR A 55 1.52 6.57 -10.81
N ILE A 56 0.43 5.82 -10.96
CA ILE A 56 -0.94 6.28 -10.67
C ILE A 56 -1.13 6.73 -9.21
N ALA A 57 -0.21 6.36 -8.31
CA ALA A 57 -0.28 6.63 -6.88
C ALA A 57 0.66 7.77 -6.42
N GLU A 58 1.33 8.49 -7.34
CA GLU A 58 2.33 9.52 -7.00
C GLU A 58 1.85 10.59 -6.01
N ASN A 59 0.56 10.91 -6.01
CA ASN A 59 -0.05 11.89 -5.12
C ASN A 59 -1.07 11.26 -4.15
N ALA A 60 -1.02 9.94 -3.98
CA ALA A 60 -1.91 9.23 -3.08
C ALA A 60 -1.55 9.51 -1.62
N ARG A 61 -2.57 9.62 -0.76
CA ARG A 61 -2.36 9.59 0.69
C ARG A 61 -2.42 8.16 1.21
N PHE A 62 -1.33 7.71 1.81
CA PHE A 62 -1.24 6.40 2.46
C PHE A 62 -1.64 6.51 3.94
N HIS A 63 -2.74 5.85 4.30
CA HIS A 63 -3.25 5.76 5.65
C HIS A 63 -2.86 4.40 6.24
N ILE A 64 -1.80 4.37 7.06
CA ILE A 64 -1.30 3.14 7.65
C ILE A 64 -1.81 3.02 9.09
N THR A 65 -2.47 1.91 9.41
CA THR A 65 -2.92 1.58 10.77
C THR A 65 -2.38 0.22 11.19
N ILE A 66 -1.92 0.13 12.44
CA ILE A 66 -1.52 -1.15 13.03
C ILE A 66 -2.75 -1.78 13.67
N ARG A 67 -3.08 -3.01 13.28
CA ARG A 67 -4.20 -3.78 13.84
C ARG A 67 -3.73 -4.98 14.64
N SER A 68 -4.24 -5.06 15.87
CA SER A 68 -4.11 -6.22 16.73
C SER A 68 -5.22 -7.22 16.38
N GLY A 69 -4.87 -8.33 15.72
CA GLY A 69 -5.79 -9.47 15.53
C GLY A 69 -5.83 -10.04 14.11
N ALA A 70 -5.97 -11.37 14.02
CA ALA A 70 -6.18 -12.09 12.77
C ALA A 70 -7.64 -11.93 12.32
N ARG A 71 -7.89 -11.04 11.36
CA ARG A 71 -9.14 -11.07 10.59
C ARG A 71 -8.79 -11.00 9.12
N MET A 72 -8.92 -12.14 8.43
CA MET A 72 -9.06 -12.19 6.98
C MET A 72 -10.23 -11.29 6.60
N VAL A 73 -9.97 -10.16 5.95
CA VAL A 73 -11.04 -9.38 5.31
C VAL A 73 -11.22 -9.99 3.93
N SER A 74 -12.28 -10.79 3.75
CA SER A 74 -12.79 -11.06 2.41
C SER A 74 -13.38 -9.76 1.87
N VAL A 75 -12.89 -9.35 0.70
CA VAL A 75 -13.47 -8.26 -0.10
C VAL A 75 -14.83 -8.73 -0.61
N LEU A 76 -15.88 -7.91 -0.43
CA LEU A 76 -17.19 -8.06 -1.07
C LEU A 76 -17.20 -7.38 -2.44
#